data_AF-A0A672K7X1-F1
#
_entry.id   AF-A0A672K7X1-F1
#
_cell.length_a   1.000
_cell.length_b   1.000
_cell.length_c   1.000
_cell.angle_alpha   90.00
_cell.angle_beta   90.00
_cell.angle_gamma   90.00
#
_symmetry.space_group_name_H-M   'P 1'
#
loop_
_entity.id
_entity.type
_entity.pdbx_description
1 polymer ?
#
loop_
_entity_poly.entity_id
_entity_poly.type
_entity_poly.pdbx_seq_one_letter_code
_entity_poly.pdbx_strand_id
1 'polypeptide(L)'
;IACCCCFVESRCDGFAGQDCSETSCPGNCNDRGRCVNGQCLCDPGFSGPDCSVRTCPENCNNRGQCVNGKCVCKSGFTGPDCSSRSCPGDCSNQGRCVDGRCVCDNGFTGPDCSIKTCPNDCNNKGRCVNGKCVCEVGFSGQDCSTKTCPNNCGNKGRCVRGRCGLKQLYRNYQ
;
A
#
# COMPACT_ATOMS: atom_id res chain seq x y z
N ILE A 1 5.70 -40.64 -54.46
CA ILE A 1 5.14 -41.72 -53.63
C ILE A 1 4.19 -41.06 -52.66
N ALA A 2 2.89 -41.30 -52.84
CA ALA A 2 1.85 -40.89 -51.89
C ALA A 2 1.95 -41.80 -50.66
N CYS A 3 2.03 -41.23 -49.47
CA CYS A 3 1.86 -42.00 -48.25
C CYS A 3 0.37 -42.24 -48.03
N CYS A 4 -0.12 -43.38 -48.53
CA CYS A 4 -1.39 -43.94 -48.09
C CYS A 4 -1.15 -44.60 -46.72
N CYS A 5 -1.82 -44.08 -45.68
CA CYS A 5 -1.83 -44.64 -44.34
C CYS A 5 -2.44 -46.06 -44.35
N CYS A 6 -1.59 -47.08 -44.42
CA CYS A 6 -2.01 -48.48 -44.37
C CYS A 6 -1.16 -49.37 -43.45
N PHE A 7 -0.51 -48.85 -42.41
CA PHE A 7 0.02 -49.67 -41.30
C PHE A 7 0.09 -48.87 -39.99
N VAL A 8 -0.26 -49.52 -38.89
CA VAL A 8 -0.72 -48.99 -37.60
C VAL A 8 0.39 -48.36 -36.72
N GLU A 9 1.43 -47.74 -37.28
CA GLU A 9 2.57 -47.28 -36.45
C GLU A 9 3.29 -46.00 -36.91
N SER A 10 2.68 -45.19 -37.77
CA SER A 10 3.29 -43.93 -38.22
C SER A 10 2.66 -42.73 -37.54
N ARG A 11 3.21 -42.30 -36.41
CA ARG A 11 2.94 -40.98 -35.85
C ARG A 11 3.39 -39.94 -36.87
N CYS A 12 2.50 -39.03 -37.28
CA CYS A 12 2.90 -37.88 -38.10
C CYS A 12 3.84 -37.00 -37.24
N ASP A 13 5.16 -37.12 -37.40
CA ASP A 13 6.11 -36.31 -36.65
C ASP A 13 6.07 -34.85 -37.14
N GLY A 14 5.43 -33.97 -36.36
CA GLY A 14 5.32 -32.54 -36.72
C GLY A 14 4.25 -32.21 -37.77
N PHE A 15 3.37 -33.17 -38.11
CA PHE A 15 2.24 -32.97 -39.02
C PHE A 15 0.91 -33.47 -38.42
N ALA A 16 -0.20 -32.92 -38.89
CA ALA A 16 -1.57 -33.19 -38.48
C ALA A 16 -2.49 -33.36 -39.71
N GLY A 17 -3.75 -33.72 -39.48
CA GLY A 17 -4.73 -33.98 -40.54
C GLY A 17 -4.73 -35.43 -41.04
N GLN A 18 -5.79 -35.82 -41.76
CA GLN A 18 -6.02 -37.19 -42.24
C GLN A 18 -4.94 -37.67 -43.23
N ASP A 19 -4.24 -36.73 -43.87
CA ASP A 19 -3.16 -36.97 -44.85
C ASP A 19 -1.77 -36.49 -44.35
N CYS A 20 -1.60 -36.19 -43.05
CA CYS A 20 -0.39 -35.55 -42.50
C CYS A 20 0.09 -34.31 -43.31
N SER A 21 -0.82 -33.58 -43.95
CA SER A 21 -0.49 -32.44 -44.82
C SER A 21 -0.50 -31.10 -44.10
N GLU A 22 -1.04 -31.06 -42.88
CA GLU A 22 -1.07 -29.88 -42.02
C GLU A 22 0.17 -29.87 -41.12
N THR A 23 0.79 -28.73 -40.88
CA THR A 23 1.89 -28.65 -39.91
C THR A 23 1.33 -28.74 -38.50
N SER A 24 1.76 -29.72 -37.70
CA SER A 24 1.34 -29.83 -36.31
C SER A 24 2.16 -28.90 -35.41
N CYS A 25 1.48 -28.32 -34.44
CA CYS A 25 2.12 -27.47 -33.45
C CYS A 25 2.39 -28.25 -32.15
N PRO A 26 3.48 -27.93 -31.44
CA PRO A 26 3.78 -28.51 -30.13
C PRO A 26 2.58 -28.39 -29.19
N GLY A 27 2.14 -29.51 -28.62
CA GLY A 27 1.03 -29.55 -27.66
C GLY A 27 -0.29 -28.95 -28.16
N ASN A 28 -0.49 -28.84 -29.48
CA ASN A 28 -1.61 -28.10 -30.08
C ASN A 28 -1.75 -26.66 -29.54
N CYS A 29 -0.62 -26.02 -29.23
CA CYS A 29 -0.57 -24.70 -28.58
C CYS A 29 -1.34 -24.62 -27.25
N ASN A 30 -1.56 -25.77 -26.58
CA ASN A 30 -2.33 -25.92 -25.35
C ASN A 30 -3.70 -25.21 -25.37
N ASP A 31 -4.31 -25.08 -26.55
CA ASP A 31 -5.55 -24.31 -26.79
C ASP A 31 -5.47 -22.84 -26.31
N ARG A 32 -4.26 -22.26 -26.31
CA ARG A 32 -3.93 -20.89 -25.84
C ARG A 32 -3.15 -20.10 -26.89
N GLY A 33 -3.45 -20.36 -28.15
CA GLY A 33 -2.81 -19.70 -29.28
C GLY A 33 -3.25 -20.31 -30.60
N ARG A 34 -2.70 -19.75 -31.67
CA ARG A 34 -2.93 -20.21 -33.03
C ARG A 34 -1.70 -20.91 -33.58
N CYS A 35 -1.90 -22.08 -34.17
CA CYS A 35 -0.87 -22.75 -34.94
C CYS A 35 -0.66 -22.06 -36.29
N VAL A 36 0.57 -21.63 -36.58
CA VAL A 36 0.97 -20.98 -37.83
C VAL A 36 2.30 -21.59 -38.29
N ASN A 37 2.30 -22.33 -39.40
CA ASN A 37 3.49 -22.96 -39.98
C ASN A 37 4.30 -23.81 -38.97
N GLY A 38 3.62 -24.56 -38.08
CA GLY A 38 4.27 -25.40 -37.07
C GLY A 38 4.80 -24.67 -35.83
N GLN A 39 4.52 -23.37 -35.72
CA GLN A 39 4.83 -22.57 -34.54
C GLN A 39 3.56 -22.05 -33.88
N CYS A 40 3.56 -21.99 -32.55
CA CYS A 40 2.46 -21.43 -31.80
C CYS A 40 2.60 -19.92 -31.65
N LEU A 41 1.63 -19.17 -32.19
CA LEU A 41 1.40 -17.78 -31.86
C LEU A 41 0.50 -17.70 -30.63
N CYS A 42 1.09 -17.44 -29.46
CA CYS A 42 0.36 -17.49 -28.19
C CYS A 42 -0.59 -16.32 -27.98
N ASP A 43 -1.69 -16.61 -27.28
CA ASP A 43 -2.62 -15.60 -26.79
C ASP A 43 -1.97 -14.69 -25.73
N PRO A 44 -2.46 -13.46 -25.53
CA PRO A 44 -1.96 -12.58 -24.49
C PRO A 44 -1.94 -13.26 -23.12
N GLY A 45 -0.80 -13.19 -22.42
CA GLY A 45 -0.63 -13.86 -21.14
C GLY A 45 0.05 -15.23 -21.21
N PHE A 46 0.37 -15.72 -22.41
CA PHE A 46 1.03 -17.01 -22.62
C PHE A 46 2.28 -16.90 -23.50
N SER A 47 3.23 -17.80 -23.28
CA SER A 47 4.48 -17.89 -24.02
C SER A 47 5.02 -19.32 -24.04
N GLY A 48 6.17 -19.51 -24.67
CA GLY A 48 6.78 -20.82 -24.87
C GLY A 48 6.39 -21.46 -26.22
N PRO A 49 7.07 -22.55 -26.59
CA PRO A 49 6.90 -23.19 -27.91
C PRO A 49 5.51 -23.81 -28.12
N ASP A 50 4.77 -24.06 -27.04
CA ASP A 50 3.43 -24.64 -27.03
C ASP A 50 2.41 -23.78 -26.26
N CYS A 51 2.75 -22.53 -25.90
CA CYS A 51 1.90 -21.64 -25.09
C CYS A 51 1.51 -22.16 -23.70
N SER A 52 2.27 -23.12 -23.15
CA SER A 52 2.03 -23.64 -21.79
C SER A 52 2.47 -22.65 -20.69
N VAL A 53 3.42 -21.76 -20.98
CA VAL A 53 4.01 -20.85 -19.98
C VAL A 53 3.14 -19.62 -19.81
N ARG A 54 2.72 -19.33 -18.58
CA ARG A 54 2.01 -18.08 -18.27
C ARG A 54 3.00 -16.93 -18.10
N THR A 55 2.83 -15.86 -18.86
CA THR A 55 3.61 -14.63 -18.69
C THR A 55 3.08 -13.83 -17.52
N CYS A 56 3.95 -13.05 -16.88
CA CYS A 56 3.55 -12.10 -15.84
C CYS A 56 3.48 -10.67 -16.38
N PRO A 57 2.66 -9.79 -15.78
CA PRO A 57 2.59 -8.38 -16.13
C PRO A 57 3.97 -7.72 -16.07
N GLU A 58 4.38 -7.02 -17.12
CA GLU A 58 5.67 -6.33 -17.24
C GLU A 58 6.89 -7.16 -16.79
N ASN A 59 6.83 -8.49 -16.91
CA ASN A 59 7.84 -9.42 -16.39
C ASN A 59 8.22 -9.13 -14.92
N CYS A 60 7.22 -8.74 -14.11
CA CYS A 60 7.39 -8.34 -12.71
C CYS A 60 8.42 -7.22 -12.51
N ASN A 61 8.62 -6.35 -13.53
CA ASN A 61 9.60 -5.27 -13.55
C ASN A 61 11.04 -5.71 -13.15
N ASN A 62 11.38 -6.99 -13.33
CA ASN A 62 12.62 -7.61 -12.80
C ASN A 62 12.80 -7.51 -11.27
N ARG A 63 11.73 -7.14 -10.56
CA ARG A 63 11.64 -6.92 -9.11
C ARG A 63 10.81 -7.99 -8.40
N GLY A 64 10.51 -9.10 -9.08
CA GLY A 64 9.78 -10.23 -8.53
C GLY A 64 10.08 -11.52 -9.26
N GLN A 65 9.44 -12.59 -8.81
CA GLN A 65 9.40 -13.89 -9.49
C GLN A 65 8.02 -14.09 -10.11
N CYS A 66 7.98 -14.57 -11.35
CA CYS A 66 6.74 -14.94 -11.99
C CYS A 66 6.33 -16.35 -11.57
N VAL A 67 5.18 -16.48 -10.89
CA VAL A 67 4.64 -17.75 -10.43
C VAL A 67 3.21 -17.88 -10.95
N ASN A 68 2.98 -18.81 -11.87
CA ASN A 68 1.66 -19.07 -12.48
C ASN A 68 0.96 -17.81 -13.04
N GLY A 69 1.73 -16.91 -13.67
CA GLY A 69 1.21 -15.66 -14.24
C GLY A 69 0.92 -14.55 -13.21
N LYS A 70 1.35 -14.71 -11.95
CA LYS A 70 1.32 -13.67 -10.91
C LYS A 70 2.72 -13.33 -10.44
N CYS A 71 2.94 -12.07 -10.14
CA CYS A 71 4.22 -11.62 -9.60
C CYS A 71 4.28 -11.80 -8.08
N VAL A 72 5.34 -12.48 -7.61
CA VAL A 72 5.75 -12.52 -6.21
C VAL A 72 6.90 -11.52 -6.06
N CYS A 73 6.62 -10.36 -5.45
CA CYS A 73 7.58 -9.27 -5.38
C CYS A 73 8.71 -9.52 -4.39
N LYS A 74 9.90 -9.00 -4.72
CA LYS A 74 11.03 -8.91 -3.80
C LYS A 74 10.71 -7.92 -2.67
N SER A 75 11.40 -8.06 -1.55
CA SER A 75 11.28 -7.14 -0.41
C SER A 75 11.44 -5.67 -0.84
N GLY A 76 10.52 -4.82 -0.39
CA GLY A 76 10.49 -3.40 -0.73
C GLY A 76 9.72 -3.06 -2.02
N PHE A 77 9.13 -4.05 -2.69
CA PHE A 77 8.24 -3.83 -3.83
C PHE A 77 6.88 -4.49 -3.64
N THR A 78 5.87 -3.91 -4.28
CA THR A 78 4.47 -4.32 -4.22
C THR A 78 3.77 -4.00 -5.55
N GLY A 79 2.49 -4.34 -5.64
CA GLY A 79 1.67 -4.19 -6.83
C GLY A 79 1.67 -5.43 -7.73
N PRO A 80 0.77 -5.46 -8.74
CA PRO A 80 0.55 -6.64 -9.58
C PRO A 80 1.76 -7.01 -10.46
N ASP A 81 2.65 -6.05 -10.71
CA ASP A 81 3.83 -6.15 -11.55
C ASP A 81 5.13 -5.80 -10.80
N CYS A 82 5.08 -5.60 -9.48
CA CYS A 82 6.22 -5.18 -8.64
C CYS A 82 6.88 -3.84 -9.03
N SER A 83 6.16 -2.96 -9.74
CA SER A 83 6.64 -1.62 -10.08
C SER A 83 6.69 -0.69 -8.86
N SER A 84 5.73 -0.86 -7.93
CA SER A 84 5.51 0.05 -6.80
C SER A 84 6.45 -0.26 -5.65
N ARG A 85 7.01 0.77 -5.02
CA ARG A 85 7.83 0.62 -3.80
C ARG A 85 6.93 0.46 -2.59
N SER A 86 7.21 -0.52 -1.74
CA SER A 86 6.50 -0.71 -0.48
C SER A 86 6.85 0.39 0.52
N CYS A 87 5.91 0.75 1.37
CA CYS A 87 6.11 1.69 2.46
C CYS A 87 6.26 0.98 3.81
N PRO A 88 6.95 1.58 4.79
CA PRO A 88 7.03 1.03 6.13
C PRO A 88 5.64 0.95 6.76
N GLY A 89 5.29 -0.23 7.29
CA GLY A 89 4.01 -0.48 7.98
C GLY A 89 2.75 -0.17 7.15
N ASP A 90 2.86 -0.12 5.81
CA ASP A 90 1.80 0.36 4.91
C ASP A 90 1.23 1.72 5.35
N CYS A 91 2.10 2.59 5.86
CA CYS A 91 1.75 3.88 6.42
C CYS A 91 0.70 3.82 7.53
N SER A 92 0.62 2.69 8.24
CA SER A 92 -0.34 2.39 9.32
C SER A 92 -1.81 2.62 8.91
N ASN A 93 -2.11 2.66 7.62
CA ASN A 93 -3.39 3.14 7.08
C ASN A 93 -3.77 4.58 7.52
N GLN A 94 -2.78 5.42 7.83
CA GLN A 94 -2.93 6.83 8.25
C GLN A 94 -2.14 7.76 7.32
N GLY A 95 -2.08 7.41 6.04
CA GLY A 95 -1.37 8.19 5.04
C GLY A 95 -1.32 7.48 3.70
N ARG A 96 -0.69 8.15 2.73
CA ARG A 96 -0.46 7.63 1.38
C ARG A 96 1.00 7.20 1.20
N CYS A 97 1.20 6.02 0.63
CA CYS A 97 2.51 5.60 0.18
C CYS A 97 2.87 6.29 -1.15
N VAL A 98 3.99 7.02 -1.16
CA VAL A 98 4.53 7.69 -2.35
C VAL A 98 6.01 7.34 -2.46
N ASP A 99 6.38 6.60 -3.51
CA ASP A 99 7.74 6.14 -3.79
C ASP A 99 8.47 5.49 -2.59
N GLY A 100 7.74 4.72 -1.79
CA GLY A 100 8.28 4.01 -0.63
C GLY A 100 8.43 4.87 0.63
N ARG A 101 7.88 6.10 0.62
CA ARG A 101 7.79 6.97 1.78
C ARG A 101 6.33 7.28 2.09
N CYS A 102 6.00 7.33 3.38
CA CYS A 102 4.67 7.70 3.82
C CYS A 102 4.49 9.22 3.85
N VAL A 103 3.41 9.68 3.23
CA VAL A 103 2.85 11.02 3.37
C VAL A 103 1.66 10.89 4.32
N CYS A 104 1.83 11.32 5.57
CA CYS A 104 0.84 11.11 6.62
C CYS A 104 -0.37 12.02 6.49
N ASP A 105 -1.52 11.50 6.90
CA ASP A 105 -2.74 12.27 7.04
C ASP A 105 -2.64 13.25 8.20
N ASN A 106 -3.49 14.28 8.18
CA ASN A 106 -3.55 15.28 9.25
C ASN A 106 -3.77 14.59 10.62
N GLY A 107 -2.91 14.91 11.58
CA GLY A 107 -2.97 14.30 12.91
C GLY A 107 -2.00 13.14 13.13
N PHE A 108 -1.24 12.74 12.11
CA PHE A 108 -0.29 11.64 12.18
C PHE A 108 1.11 12.03 11.69
N THR A 109 2.12 11.36 12.22
CA THR A 109 3.54 11.59 11.92
C THR A 109 4.34 10.31 12.11
N GLY A 110 5.65 10.40 11.88
CA GLY A 110 6.57 9.26 11.91
C GLY A 110 6.78 8.65 10.52
N PRO A 111 7.74 7.70 10.41
CA PRO A 111 8.09 7.10 9.12
C PRO A 111 6.97 6.26 8.50
N ASP A 112 6.08 5.71 9.33
CA ASP A 112 4.94 4.85 8.98
C ASP A 112 3.59 5.45 9.41
N CYS A 113 3.55 6.73 9.79
CA CYS A 113 2.34 7.44 10.23
C CYS A 113 1.63 6.83 11.47
N SER A 114 2.32 6.00 12.26
CA SER A 114 1.75 5.41 13.48
C SER A 114 1.62 6.39 14.65
N ILE A 115 2.33 7.53 14.61
CA ILE A 115 2.45 8.46 15.73
C ILE A 115 1.37 9.54 15.61
N LYS A 116 0.44 9.61 16.57
CA LYS A 116 -0.55 10.70 16.63
C LYS A 116 0.08 12.01 17.08
N THR A 117 -0.09 13.07 16.32
CA THR A 117 0.32 14.44 16.70
C THR A 117 -0.68 15.05 17.68
N CYS A 118 -0.21 15.92 18.56
CA CYS A 118 -1.08 16.70 19.43
C CYS A 118 -1.34 18.11 18.86
N PRO A 119 -2.50 18.71 19.18
CA PRO A 119 -2.81 20.08 18.80
C PRO A 119 -1.75 21.05 19.30
N ASN A 120 -1.20 21.88 18.41
CA ASN A 120 -0.16 22.88 18.67
C ASN A 120 1.04 22.34 19.48
N ASP A 121 1.35 21.05 19.36
CA ASP A 121 2.37 20.36 20.18
C ASP A 121 2.22 20.63 21.68
N CYS A 122 0.97 20.67 22.15
CA CYS A 122 0.62 21.03 23.53
C CYS A 122 1.20 22.38 23.99
N ASN A 123 1.44 23.30 23.05
CA ASN A 123 2.10 24.60 23.23
C ASN A 123 3.43 24.52 24.01
N ASN A 124 4.10 23.35 24.02
CA ASN A 124 5.26 23.09 24.89
C ASN A 124 4.95 23.32 26.40
N LYS A 125 3.69 23.11 26.81
CA LYS A 125 3.16 23.24 28.19
C LYS A 125 2.46 21.96 28.65
N GLY A 126 2.83 20.84 28.06
CA GLY A 126 2.25 19.55 28.35
C GLY A 126 2.95 18.44 27.57
N ARG A 127 2.59 17.20 27.90
CA ARG A 127 3.06 16.02 27.19
C ARG A 127 1.99 15.53 26.23
N CYS A 128 2.37 15.26 24.98
CA CYS A 128 1.50 14.58 24.04
C CYS A 128 1.40 13.09 24.39
N VAL A 129 0.18 12.59 24.61
CA VAL A 129 -0.10 11.18 24.89
C VAL A 129 -1.27 10.74 24.01
N ASN A 130 -0.99 9.86 23.04
CA ASN A 130 -1.99 9.32 22.10
C ASN A 130 -2.85 10.40 21.40
N GLY A 131 -2.23 11.52 20.99
CA GLY A 131 -2.90 12.64 20.33
C GLY A 131 -3.68 13.57 21.27
N LYS A 132 -3.56 13.41 22.59
CA LYS A 132 -4.14 14.30 23.60
C LYS A 132 -3.05 14.93 24.46
N CYS A 133 -3.22 16.20 24.80
CA CYS A 133 -2.30 16.90 25.67
C CYS A 133 -2.60 16.63 27.14
N VAL A 134 -1.59 16.18 27.87
CA VAL A 134 -1.56 16.15 29.33
C VAL A 134 -0.83 17.40 29.79
N CYS A 135 -1.58 18.40 30.24
CA CYS A 135 -1.03 19.72 30.57
C CYS A 135 -0.22 19.72 31.87
N GLU A 136 0.82 20.54 31.88
CA GLU A 136 1.58 20.87 33.09
C GLU A 136 0.71 21.68 34.07
N VAL A 137 1.09 21.67 35.35
CA VAL A 137 0.40 22.45 36.39
C VAL A 137 0.41 23.93 36.01
N GLY A 138 -0.77 24.58 36.11
CA GLY A 138 -0.91 25.97 35.69
C GLY A 138 -1.37 26.15 34.23
N PHE A 139 -1.59 25.05 33.49
CA PHE A 139 -2.10 25.07 32.12
C PHE A 139 -3.30 24.14 31.94
N SER A 140 -4.17 24.45 30.99
CA SER A 140 -5.34 23.66 30.59
C SER A 140 -5.75 23.96 29.15
N GLY A 141 -6.80 23.30 28.70
CA GLY A 141 -7.27 23.34 27.32
C GLY A 141 -6.79 22.14 26.51
N GLN A 142 -7.29 22.01 25.28
CA GLN A 142 -6.98 20.88 24.41
C GLN A 142 -5.49 20.82 24.00
N ASP A 143 -4.83 21.97 24.01
CA ASP A 143 -3.44 22.18 23.61
C ASP A 143 -2.60 22.83 24.72
N CYS A 144 -3.11 22.94 25.95
CA CYS A 144 -2.42 23.58 27.08
C CYS A 144 -2.09 25.07 26.90
N SER A 145 -2.74 25.78 25.98
CA SER A 145 -2.55 27.23 25.79
C SER A 145 -3.16 28.08 26.91
N THR A 146 -4.12 27.54 27.68
CA THR A 146 -4.88 28.31 28.67
C THR A 146 -4.20 28.26 30.02
N LYS A 147 -3.80 29.41 30.57
CA LYS A 147 -3.25 29.48 31.94
C LYS A 147 -4.35 29.28 32.98
N THR A 148 -4.16 28.30 33.87
CA THR A 148 -4.97 28.12 35.08
C THR A 148 -4.38 28.89 36.24
N CYS A 149 -5.22 29.25 37.21
CA CYS A 149 -4.73 29.92 38.41
C CYS A 149 -4.26 28.90 39.44
N PRO A 150 -3.12 29.16 40.12
CA PRO A 150 -2.66 28.31 41.22
C PRO A 150 -3.77 28.12 42.26
N ASN A 151 -4.06 26.87 42.61
CA ASN A 151 -5.05 26.48 43.62
C ASN A 151 -6.44 27.12 43.45
N ASN A 152 -6.87 27.41 42.21
CA ASN A 152 -8.12 28.14 41.93
C ASN A 152 -8.26 29.43 42.79
N CYS A 153 -7.14 30.12 43.04
CA CYS A 153 -7.08 31.29 43.93
C CYS A 153 -7.63 31.03 45.35
N GLY A 154 -7.42 29.81 45.86
CA GLY A 154 -7.91 29.35 47.17
C GLY A 154 -9.43 29.39 47.30
N ASN A 155 -10.17 29.35 46.17
CA ASN A 155 -11.61 29.61 46.08
C ASN A 155 -12.06 31.01 46.55
N LYS A 156 -11.12 31.92 46.84
CA LYS A 156 -11.37 33.26 47.40
C LYS A 156 -11.23 34.39 46.38
N GLY A 157 -10.47 34.17 45.30
CA GLY A 157 -10.20 35.17 44.26
C GLY A 157 -10.87 34.88 42.91
N ARG A 158 -10.76 35.82 41.97
CA ARG A 158 -11.12 35.62 40.56
C ARG A 158 -9.86 35.36 39.74
N CYS A 159 -9.88 34.30 38.94
CA CYS A 159 -8.80 34.01 38.00
C CYS A 159 -8.93 34.88 36.74
N VAL A 160 -7.90 35.68 36.42
CA VAL A 160 -7.83 36.47 35.20
C VAL A 160 -6.47 36.25 34.54
N ARG A 161 -6.45 35.58 33.38
CA ARG A 161 -5.23 35.26 32.59
C ARG A 161 -4.11 34.60 33.42
N GLY A 162 -4.44 33.68 34.31
CA GLY A 162 -3.49 32.98 35.18
C GLY A 162 -3.01 33.77 36.41
N ARG A 163 -3.61 34.93 36.70
CA ARG A 163 -3.36 35.70 37.93
C ARG A 163 -4.60 35.73 38.82
N CYS A 164 -4.39 35.62 40.13
CA CYS A 164 -5.44 35.73 41.13
C CYS A 164 -5.67 37.20 41.50
N GLY A 165 -6.82 37.73 41.12
CA GLY A 165 -7.33 39.00 41.64
C GLY A 165 -8.22 38.76 42.86
N LEU A 166 -8.28 39.74 43.75
CA LEU A 166 -9.32 39.80 44.78
C LEU A 166 -10.68 39.85 44.06
N LYS A 167 -11.69 39.11 44.56
CA LYS A 167 -13.08 39.40 44.19
C LYS A 167 -13.29 40.88 44.52
N GLN A 168 -13.60 41.71 43.52
CA GLN A 168 -14.01 43.10 43.76
C GLN A 168 -15.27 43.06 44.62
N LEU A 169 -15.09 43.06 45.93
CA LEU A 169 -16.06 43.68 46.82
C LEU A 169 -16.00 45.18 46.49
N TYR A 170 -17.15 45.83 46.50
CA TYR A 170 -17.37 47.27 46.30
C TYR A 170 -17.55 47.74 44.84
N ARG A 171 -18.83 47.77 44.43
CA ARG A 171 -19.47 49.04 44.08
C ARG A 171 -20.86 49.11 44.70
N ASN A 172 -20.92 49.52 45.97
CA ASN A 172 -22.06 50.24 46.53
C ASN A 172 -21.47 51.42 47.32
N TYR A 173 -21.13 52.47 46.58
CA TYR A 173 -21.10 53.84 47.09
C TYR A 173 -22.09 54.60 46.20
N GLN A 174 -23.33 54.63 46.64
CA GLN A 174 -24.31 55.69 46.40
C GLN A 174 -25.12 55.83 47.68
#